data_AF-A0AAE6EX30-F1
#
_entry.id   AF-A0AAE6EX30-F1
#
_cell.length_a   1.000
_cell.length_b   1.000
_cell.length_c   1.000
_cell.angle_alpha   90.00
_cell.angle_beta   90.00
_cell.angle_gamma   90.00
#
_symmetry.space_group_name_H-M   'P 1'
#
loop_
_entity.id
_entity.type
_entity.pdbx_description
1 polymer ?
#
loop_
_entity_poly.entity_id
_entity_poly.type
_entity_poly.pdbx_seq_one_letter_code
_entity_poly.pdbx_strand_id
1 'polypeptide(L)'
;MRLLGFTEEITQCGCCGKSELKGTYAFETSSGIQYYGSTCAKKHGYYGSSIVADATKAKRERYFQIQAEYNEVVKELQEEYYNIDIFTQRAEEIRTEMRRIKSEIENKYKIAS
;
A
#
# COMPACT_ATOMS: atom_id res chain seq x y z
N MET A 1 -22.12 27.64 -9.09
CA MET A 1 -21.44 26.36 -9.33
C MET A 1 -20.68 25.99 -8.07
N ARG A 2 -20.82 24.75 -7.59
CA ARG A 2 -20.28 24.27 -6.30
C ARG A 2 -19.43 23.03 -6.53
N LEU A 3 -18.25 22.93 -5.90
CA LEU A 3 -17.47 21.69 -5.93
C LEU A 3 -18.12 20.64 -5.03
N LEU A 4 -18.33 19.44 -5.58
CA LEU A 4 -18.81 18.27 -4.85
C LEU A 4 -17.66 17.39 -4.36
N GLY A 5 -16.57 17.28 -5.14
CA GLY A 5 -15.40 16.50 -4.76
C GLY A 5 -14.58 16.07 -5.97
N PHE A 6 -13.66 15.14 -5.74
CA PHE A 6 -12.85 14.51 -6.78
C PHE A 6 -13.23 13.02 -6.90
N THR A 7 -13.35 12.52 -8.12
CA THR A 7 -13.62 11.10 -8.40
C THR A 7 -12.60 10.54 -9.40
N GLU A 8 -12.23 9.27 -9.21
CA GLU A 8 -11.34 8.53 -10.11
C GLU A 8 -12.12 7.71 -11.16
N GLU A 9 -13.45 7.61 -11.03
CA GLU A 9 -14.33 6.86 -11.95
C GLU A 9 -14.48 7.55 -13.31
N ILE A 10 -14.53 8.88 -13.32
CA ILE A 10 -14.65 9.68 -14.54
C ILE A 10 -13.27 10.22 -14.91
N THR A 11 -12.71 9.69 -15.98
CA THR A 11 -11.32 9.95 -16.43
C THR A 11 -11.25 10.84 -17.67
N GLN A 12 -12.36 11.47 -18.08
CA GLN A 12 -12.42 12.40 -19.20
C GLN A 12 -12.90 13.78 -18.78
N CYS A 13 -12.22 14.83 -19.24
CA CYS A 13 -12.60 16.22 -18.96
C CYS A 13 -13.76 16.68 -19.86
N GLY A 14 -14.88 17.08 -19.27
CA GLY A 14 -16.03 17.64 -19.98
C GLY A 14 -15.80 19.04 -20.59
N CYS A 15 -14.67 19.68 -20.30
CA CYS A 15 -14.32 21.00 -20.86
C CYS A 15 -13.45 20.89 -22.12
N CYS A 16 -12.38 20.09 -22.09
CA CYS A 16 -11.42 19.99 -23.18
C CYS A 16 -11.40 18.64 -23.89
N GLY A 17 -12.25 17.68 -23.47
CA GLY A 17 -12.35 16.35 -24.04
C GLY A 17 -11.18 15.41 -23.70
N LYS A 18 -10.10 15.89 -23.06
CA LYS A 18 -8.93 15.08 -22.70
C LYS A 18 -9.34 13.88 -21.84
N SER A 19 -8.97 12.68 -22.26
CA SER A 19 -9.24 11.38 -21.64
C SER A 19 -8.03 10.83 -20.87
N GLU A 20 -8.18 9.65 -20.27
CA GLU A 20 -7.14 8.93 -19.50
C GLU A 20 -6.55 9.76 -18.34
N LEU A 21 -7.38 10.62 -17.74
CA LEU A 21 -7.02 11.37 -16.56
C LEU A 21 -7.01 10.45 -15.34
N LYS A 22 -6.22 10.78 -14.32
CA LYS A 22 -6.26 10.12 -12.99
C LYS A 22 -7.58 10.32 -12.24
N GLY A 23 -8.54 11.04 -12.83
CA GLY A 23 -9.80 11.43 -12.24
C GLY A 23 -10.18 12.88 -12.58
N THR A 24 -11.37 13.27 -12.14
CA THR A 24 -11.98 14.58 -12.42
C THR A 24 -12.62 15.16 -11.17
N TYR A 25 -12.75 16.48 -11.15
CA TYR A 25 -13.50 17.20 -10.13
C TYR A 25 -14.96 17.33 -10.57
N ALA A 26 -15.89 16.98 -9.68
CA ALA A 26 -17.33 17.06 -9.90
C ALA A 26 -17.88 18.39 -9.39
N PHE A 27 -18.66 19.07 -10.22
CA PHE A 27 -19.27 20.37 -9.92
C PHE A 27 -20.78 20.30 -10.09
N GLU A 28 -21.51 20.79 -9.10
CA GLU A 28 -22.92 21.09 -9.23
C GLU A 28 -23.10 22.43 -9.96
N THR A 29 -23.76 22.37 -11.11
CA THR A 29 -24.08 23.52 -11.97
C THR A 29 -25.60 23.64 -12.14
N SER A 30 -26.07 24.75 -12.72
CA SER A 30 -27.50 24.88 -13.10
C SER A 30 -27.95 23.82 -14.11
N SER A 31 -27.03 23.22 -14.85
CA SER A 31 -27.29 22.17 -15.85
C SER A 31 -27.07 20.75 -15.31
N GLY A 32 -26.92 20.60 -13.98
CA GLY A 32 -26.60 19.33 -13.33
C GLY A 32 -25.10 19.18 -13.02
N ILE A 33 -24.67 17.93 -12.78
CA ILE A 33 -23.29 17.61 -12.39
C ILE A 33 -22.38 17.62 -13.62
N GLN A 34 -21.26 18.34 -13.54
CA GLN A 34 -20.25 18.44 -14.59
C GLN A 34 -18.88 18.00 -14.06
N TYR A 35 -18.09 17.35 -14.90
CA TYR A 35 -16.80 16.77 -14.53
C TYR A 35 -15.66 17.43 -15.30
N TYR A 36 -14.68 17.98 -14.58
CA TYR A 36 -13.56 18.68 -15.20
C TYR A 36 -12.21 18.16 -14.69
N GLY A 37 -11.26 18.00 -15.60
CA GLY A 37 -9.87 17.68 -15.26
C GLY A 37 -9.20 18.84 -14.53
N SER A 38 -8.28 18.52 -13.61
CA SER A 38 -7.64 19.48 -12.66
C SER A 38 -7.16 20.79 -13.29
N THR A 39 -6.59 20.74 -14.50
CA THR A 39 -6.10 21.93 -15.21
C THR A 39 -7.23 22.83 -15.69
N CYS A 40 -8.25 22.29 -16.37
CA CYS A 40 -9.40 23.07 -16.85
C CYS A 40 -10.18 23.64 -15.67
N ALA A 41 -10.40 22.77 -14.71
CA ALA A 41 -11.11 23.02 -13.49
C ALA A 41 -10.44 24.20 -12.72
N LYS A 42 -9.09 24.25 -12.62
CA LYS A 42 -8.33 25.41 -12.09
C LYS A 42 -8.39 26.65 -13.00
N LYS A 43 -8.19 26.48 -14.31
CA LYS A 43 -8.10 27.57 -15.30
C LYS A 43 -9.36 28.41 -15.37
N HIS A 44 -10.53 27.78 -15.25
CA HIS A 44 -11.80 28.48 -15.32
C HIS A 44 -12.29 29.01 -13.96
N GLY A 45 -11.47 28.92 -12.90
CA GLY A 45 -11.82 29.44 -11.58
C GLY A 45 -13.01 28.74 -10.94
N TYR A 46 -13.31 27.51 -11.36
CA TYR A 46 -14.49 26.76 -10.94
C TYR A 46 -14.45 26.34 -9.46
N TYR A 47 -13.29 26.47 -8.81
CA TYR A 47 -13.05 26.27 -7.39
C TYR A 47 -11.80 27.05 -6.99
N GLY A 48 -11.91 27.83 -5.91
CA GLY A 48 -10.83 28.67 -5.40
C GLY A 48 -9.66 27.84 -4.85
N SER A 49 -8.51 28.50 -4.69
CA SER A 49 -7.26 27.90 -4.21
C SER A 49 -7.40 27.15 -2.87
N SER A 50 -8.31 27.59 -1.98
CA SER A 50 -8.57 26.96 -0.68
C SER A 50 -9.20 25.57 -0.80
N ILE A 51 -10.19 25.40 -1.68
CA ILE A 51 -10.93 24.15 -1.82
C ILE A 51 -10.03 23.03 -2.39
N VAL A 52 -9.08 23.38 -3.27
CA VAL A 52 -8.05 22.44 -3.76
C VAL A 52 -7.13 22.02 -2.63
N ALA A 53 -6.72 22.98 -1.79
CA ALA A 53 -5.84 22.69 -0.66
C ALA A 53 -6.51 21.70 0.30
N ASP A 54 -7.81 21.86 0.57
CA ASP A 54 -8.55 20.99 1.47
C ASP A 54 -8.76 19.58 0.90
N ALA A 55 -9.16 19.46 -0.38
CA ALA A 55 -9.28 18.15 -1.04
C ALA A 55 -7.92 17.44 -1.16
N THR A 56 -6.85 18.20 -1.40
CA THR A 56 -5.48 17.68 -1.44
C THR A 56 -5.02 17.25 -0.04
N LYS A 57 -5.39 18.00 1.00
CA LYS A 57 -5.11 17.68 2.40
C LYS A 57 -5.81 16.39 2.81
N ALA A 58 -7.10 16.24 2.52
CA ALA A 58 -7.85 15.02 2.81
C ALA A 58 -7.27 13.79 2.09
N LYS A 59 -6.86 13.93 0.81
CA LYS A 59 -6.17 12.86 0.08
C LYS A 59 -4.83 12.50 0.72
N ARG A 60 -4.09 13.51 1.19
CA ARG A 60 -2.79 13.34 1.85
C ARG A 60 -2.92 12.68 3.22
N GLU A 61 -3.90 13.08 4.02
CA GLU A 61 -4.21 12.48 5.32
C GLU A 61 -4.62 11.02 5.16
N ARG A 62 -5.50 10.71 4.20
CA ARG A 62 -5.88 9.33 3.90
C ARG A 62 -4.69 8.48 3.44
N TYR A 63 -3.81 9.04 2.60
CA TYR A 63 -2.58 8.35 2.20
C TYR A 63 -1.69 8.03 3.40
N PHE A 64 -1.50 8.99 4.32
CA PHE A 64 -0.69 8.76 5.52
C PHE A 64 -1.31 7.75 6.49
N GLN A 65 -2.64 7.72 6.62
CA GLN A 65 -3.34 6.69 7.40
C GLN A 65 -3.13 5.28 6.82
N ILE A 66 -3.38 5.12 5.53
CA ILE A 66 -3.15 3.83 4.83
C ILE A 66 -1.68 3.40 4.95
N GLN A 67 -0.75 4.35 4.85
CA GLN A 67 0.67 4.04 4.99
C GLN A 67 1.06 3.65 6.41
N ALA A 68 0.45 4.25 7.43
CA ALA A 68 0.65 3.85 8.82
C ALA A 68 0.11 2.44 9.09
N GLU A 69 -1.10 2.14 8.63
CA GLU A 69 -1.70 0.79 8.71
C GLU A 69 -0.82 -0.25 8.01
N TYR A 70 -0.35 0.04 6.79
CA TYR A 70 0.56 -0.83 6.06
C TYR A 70 1.86 -1.10 6.82
N ASN A 71 2.47 -0.05 7.38
CA ASN A 71 3.72 -0.19 8.13
C ASN A 71 3.55 -1.01 9.41
N GLU A 72 2.41 -0.91 10.08
CA GLU A 72 2.08 -1.69 11.28
C GLU A 72 1.95 -3.18 10.94
N VAL A 73 1.19 -3.52 9.90
CA VAL A 73 1.05 -4.90 9.40
C VAL A 73 2.38 -5.48 8.95
N VAL A 74 3.21 -4.71 8.23
CA VAL A 74 4.53 -5.18 7.80
C VAL A 74 5.43 -5.48 9.00
N LYS A 75 5.37 -4.67 10.06
CA LYS A 75 6.15 -4.90 11.27
C LYS A 75 5.77 -6.20 11.96
N GLU A 76 4.47 -6.47 12.11
CA GLU A 76 3.97 -7.73 12.69
C GLU A 76 4.44 -8.95 11.88
N LEU A 77 4.33 -8.88 10.55
CA LEU A 77 4.79 -9.95 9.67
C LEU A 77 6.31 -10.15 9.72
N GLN A 78 7.09 -9.08 9.88
CA GLN A 78 8.55 -9.17 10.03
C GLN A 78 8.94 -9.85 11.34
N GLU A 79 8.23 -9.56 12.44
CA GLU A 79 8.45 -10.21 13.73
C GLU A 79 8.09 -11.71 13.65
N GLU A 80 6.98 -12.06 13.01
CA GLU A 80 6.60 -13.46 12.77
C GLU A 80 7.63 -14.21 11.92
N TYR A 81 8.08 -13.60 10.81
CA TYR A 81 9.10 -14.18 9.93
C TYR A 81 10.42 -14.43 10.67
N TYR A 82 10.87 -13.47 11.49
CA TYR A 82 12.10 -13.60 12.27
C TYR A 82 12.01 -14.76 13.28
N ASN A 83 10.86 -14.93 13.93
CA ASN A 83 10.65 -16.04 14.85
C ASN A 83 10.72 -17.40 14.13
N ILE A 84 10.07 -17.52 12.96
CA ILE A 84 10.13 -18.74 12.13
C ILE A 84 11.58 -19.06 11.73
N ASP A 85 12.33 -18.05 11.28
CA ASP A 85 13.74 -18.21 10.87
C ASP A 85 14.59 -18.77 12.03
N ILE A 86 14.46 -18.21 13.23
CA ILE A 86 15.15 -18.72 14.44
C ILE A 86 14.80 -20.19 14.70
N PHE A 87 13.51 -20.55 14.64
CA PHE A 87 13.10 -21.94 14.87
C PHE A 87 13.66 -22.89 13.81
N THR A 88 13.71 -22.46 12.54
CA THR A 88 14.29 -23.28 11.47
C THR A 88 15.79 -23.49 11.63
N GLN A 89 16.54 -22.44 11.98
CA GLN A 89 17.98 -22.55 12.27
C GLN A 89 18.23 -23.50 13.45
N ARG A 90 17.46 -23.36 14.54
CA ARG A 90 17.58 -24.25 15.69
C ARG A 90 17.27 -25.71 15.35
N ALA A 91 16.29 -25.96 14.49
CA ALA A 91 15.97 -27.32 14.03
C ALA A 91 17.09 -27.92 13.16
N GLU A 92 17.82 -27.11 12.39
CA GLU A 92 18.98 -27.56 11.63
C GLU A 92 20.18 -27.91 12.51
N GLU A 93 20.44 -27.13 13.55
CA GLU A 93 21.46 -27.43 14.57
C GLU A 93 21.19 -28.79 15.23
N ILE A 94 19.95 -29.00 15.70
CA ILE A 94 19.55 -30.26 16.35
C ILE A 94 19.71 -31.44 15.36
N ARG A 95 19.28 -31.28 14.11
CA ARG A 95 19.45 -32.33 13.07
C ARG A 95 20.91 -32.65 12.78
N THR A 96 21.79 -31.66 12.91
CA THR A 96 23.24 -31.84 12.73
C THR A 96 23.84 -32.59 13.91
N GLU A 97 23.47 -32.22 15.14
CA GLU A 97 23.90 -32.94 16.35
C GLU A 97 23.40 -34.39 16.39
N MET A 98 22.14 -34.63 16.01
CA MET A 98 21.59 -35.99 15.89
C MET A 98 22.41 -36.84 14.91
N ARG A 99 22.84 -36.26 13.78
CA ARG A 99 23.71 -36.94 12.80
C ARG A 99 25.10 -37.23 13.38
N ARG A 100 25.70 -36.29 14.11
CA ARG A 100 26.99 -36.48 14.80
C ARG A 100 26.92 -37.62 15.81
N ILE A 101 25.93 -37.58 16.71
CA ILE A 101 25.74 -38.63 17.74
C ILE A 101 25.53 -39.98 17.09
N LYS A 102 24.72 -40.07 16.04
CA LYS A 102 24.51 -41.32 15.29
C LYS A 102 25.84 -41.86 14.75
N SER A 103 26.65 -41.01 14.13
CA SER A 103 27.97 -41.42 13.61
C SER A 103 28.92 -41.89 14.71
N GLU A 104 28.91 -41.24 15.88
CA GLU A 104 29.74 -41.66 17.01
C GLU A 104 29.33 -43.02 17.57
N ILE A 105 28.03 -43.28 17.65
CA ILE A 105 27.50 -44.60 18.05
C ILE A 105 27.95 -45.65 17.04
N GLU A 106 27.72 -45.43 15.74
CA GLU A 106 28.12 -46.38 14.69
C GLU A 106 29.63 -46.66 14.69
N ASN A 107 30.46 -45.64 14.89
CA ASN A 107 31.91 -45.80 14.98
C ASN A 107 32.33 -46.60 16.22
N LYS A 108 31.74 -46.34 17.39
CA LYS A 108 32.02 -47.11 18.61
C LYS A 108 31.68 -48.59 18.44
N TYR A 109 30.55 -48.91 17.82
CA TYR A 109 30.15 -50.31 17.60
C TYR A 109 30.99 -51.01 16.53
N LYS A 110 31.49 -50.30 15.49
CA LYS A 110 32.44 -50.86 14.51
C LYS A 110 33.81 -51.21 15.08
N ILE A 111 34.24 -50.52 16.14
CA ILE A 111 35.53 -50.77 16.81
C ILE A 111 35.42 -51.93 17.82
N ALA A 112 34.20 -52.27 18.24
CA ALA A 112 33.91 -53.31 19.24
C ALA A 112 33.60 -54.70 18.64
N SER A 113 33.54 -54.84 17.31
CA SER A 113 33.38 -56.10 16.57
C SER A 113 34.68 -56.53 15.90
#